data_AF-A0A967FV15-F1
#
_entry.id   AF-A0A967FV15-F1
#
_cell.length_a   1.000
_cell.length_b   1.000
_cell.length_c   1.000
_cell.angle_alpha   90.00
_cell.angle_beta   90.00
_cell.angle_gamma   90.00
#
_symmetry.space_group_name_H-M   'P 1'
#
loop_
_entity.id
_entity.type
_entity.pdbx_description
1 polymer ?
#
loop_
_entity_poly.entity_id
_entity_poly.type
_entity_poly.pdbx_seq_one_letter_code
_entity_poly.pdbx_strand_id
1 'polypeptide(L)'
;MLRLPTTELGNKMTLARRATATVVGEILKEGDSRLVEICLNSPRLREVAILQFINGASSKAETISMIARHPKWKLRPNLRLAILKNRRTPSIWFTLFLPQLRTPDVRNLLLSRRLNPAQKKLVQDELRKRGTGR
;
A
#
# COMPACT_ATOMS: atom_id res chain seq x y z
N MET A 1 21.94 -20.49 24.54
CA MET A 1 20.82 -19.52 24.49
C MET A 1 21.06 -18.53 23.36
N LEU A 2 20.46 -18.70 22.18
CA LEU A 2 20.70 -17.84 21.02
C LEU A 2 19.64 -16.72 20.95
N ARG A 3 19.94 -15.54 21.50
CA ARG A 3 19.15 -14.31 21.31
C ARG A 3 19.86 -13.40 20.31
N LEU A 4 19.61 -13.52 19.00
CA LEU A 4 20.06 -12.50 18.03
C LEU A 4 19.13 -12.20 16.82
N PRO A 5 17.78 -12.34 16.85
CA PRO A 5 16.96 -11.72 15.80
C PRO A 5 16.85 -10.19 15.96
N THR A 6 17.09 -9.66 17.16
CA THR A 6 16.94 -8.22 17.46
C THR A 6 18.13 -7.37 17.02
N THR A 7 19.35 -7.93 17.06
CA THR A 7 20.57 -7.23 16.62
C THR A 7 20.60 -7.05 15.11
N GLU A 8 20.21 -8.06 14.35
CA GLU A 8 20.12 -7.96 12.88
C GLU A 8 19.08 -6.90 12.46
N LEU A 9 17.92 -6.88 13.11
CA LEU A 9 16.91 -5.86 12.86
C LEU A 9 17.43 -4.45 13.18
N GLY A 10 18.09 -4.25 14.32
CA GLY A 10 18.67 -2.96 14.69
C GLY A 10 19.68 -2.45 13.66
N ASN A 11 20.51 -3.36 13.13
CA ASN A 11 21.45 -3.06 12.04
C ASN A 11 20.70 -2.68 10.75
N LYS A 12 19.64 -3.41 10.39
CA LYS A 12 18.79 -3.10 9.23
C LYS A 12 18.08 -1.75 9.37
N MET A 13 17.58 -1.43 10.57
CA MET A 13 16.96 -0.13 10.86
C MET A 13 17.98 1.02 10.67
N THR A 14 19.22 0.84 11.15
CA THR A 14 20.30 1.81 10.96
C THR A 14 20.68 1.97 9.49
N LEU A 15 20.79 0.86 8.76
CA LEU A 15 21.09 0.85 7.32
C LEU A 15 19.99 1.57 6.53
N ALA A 16 18.72 1.25 6.77
CA ALA A 16 17.57 1.85 6.09
C ALA A 16 17.56 3.39 6.20
N ARG A 17 17.99 3.93 7.34
CA ARG A 17 18.07 5.39 7.56
C ARG A 17 19.16 6.08 6.72
N ARG A 18 20.25 5.38 6.38
CA ARG A 18 21.41 5.93 5.64
C ARG A 18 21.51 5.46 4.18
N ALA A 19 20.68 4.49 3.81
CA ALA A 19 20.70 3.76 2.55
C ALA A 19 20.43 4.61 1.30
N THR A 20 20.95 4.18 0.15
CA THR A 20 20.61 4.74 -1.17
C THR A 20 19.17 4.40 -1.55
N ALA A 21 18.62 5.07 -2.58
CA ALA A 21 17.25 4.81 -3.03
C ALA A 21 16.98 3.34 -3.38
N THR A 22 17.96 2.66 -4.01
CA THR A 22 17.89 1.23 -4.34
C THR A 22 17.82 0.38 -3.08
N VAL A 23 18.70 0.63 -2.12
CA VAL A 23 18.76 -0.15 -0.87
C VAL A 23 17.50 0.04 -0.03
N VAL A 24 16.96 1.26 0.05
CA VAL A 24 15.67 1.52 0.73
C VAL A 24 14.53 0.74 0.05
N GLY A 25 14.54 0.65 -1.28
CA GLY A 25 13.58 -0.15 -2.04
C GLY A 25 13.66 -1.64 -1.73
N GLU A 26 14.87 -2.20 -1.64
CA GLU A 26 15.05 -3.61 -1.28
C GLU A 26 14.63 -3.90 0.16
N ILE A 27 14.98 -3.03 1.12
CA ILE A 27 14.55 -3.17 2.51
C ILE A 27 13.01 -3.11 2.62
N LEU A 28 12.37 -2.23 1.84
CA LEU A 28 10.90 -2.15 1.80
C LEU A 28 10.27 -3.48 1.35
N LYS A 29 10.89 -4.22 0.42
CA LYS A 29 10.38 -5.49 -0.08
C LYS A 29 10.32 -6.59 0.98
N GLU A 30 11.10 -6.51 2.06
CA GLU A 30 11.05 -7.48 3.16
C GLU A 30 9.68 -7.47 3.86
N GLY A 31 8.99 -6.33 3.89
CA GLY A 31 7.64 -6.21 4.45
C GLY A 31 7.53 -6.32 5.96
N ASP A 32 8.63 -6.24 6.71
CA ASP A 32 8.60 -6.03 8.17
C ASP A 32 8.06 -4.63 8.47
N SER A 33 7.00 -4.52 9.27
CA SER A 33 6.31 -3.24 9.52
C SER A 33 7.24 -2.16 10.06
N ARG A 34 8.22 -2.50 10.90
CA ARG A 34 9.20 -1.54 11.45
C ARG A 34 10.12 -1.00 10.37
N LEU A 35 10.52 -1.84 9.42
CA LEU A 35 11.35 -1.43 8.29
C LEU A 35 10.54 -0.64 7.26
N VAL A 36 9.28 -1.02 7.01
CA VAL A 36 8.36 -0.26 6.15
C VAL A 36 8.20 1.17 6.67
N GLU A 37 7.99 1.35 7.98
CA GLU A 37 7.86 2.70 8.57
C GLU A 37 9.09 3.57 8.32
N ILE A 38 10.28 3.02 8.55
CA ILE A 38 11.54 3.74 8.32
C ILE A 38 11.70 4.07 6.84
N CYS A 39 11.39 3.14 5.94
CA CYS A 39 11.49 3.35 4.51
C CYS A 39 10.52 4.46 4.04
N LEU A 40 9.27 4.47 4.52
CA LEU A 40 8.27 5.47 4.11
C LEU A 40 8.65 6.90 4.47
N ASN A 41 9.40 7.08 5.56
CA ASN A 41 9.95 8.36 6.01
C ASN A 41 11.25 8.74 5.28
N SER A 42 11.88 7.81 4.55
CA SER A 42 13.11 8.10 3.83
C SER A 42 12.88 9.12 2.70
N PRO A 43 13.69 10.18 2.61
CA PRO A 43 13.62 11.13 1.50
C PRO A 43 14.02 10.48 0.16
N ARG A 44 14.77 9.38 0.20
CA ARG A 44 15.27 8.66 -0.97
C ARG A 44 14.27 7.62 -1.52
N LEU A 45 13.21 7.30 -0.78
CA LEU A 45 12.19 6.37 -1.24
C LEU A 45 11.42 6.95 -2.44
N ARG A 46 11.32 6.16 -3.50
CA ARG A 46 10.59 6.51 -4.73
C ARG A 46 9.23 5.85 -4.77
N GLU A 47 8.24 6.51 -5.38
CA GLU A 47 6.88 6.00 -5.55
C GLU A 47 6.85 4.62 -6.24
N VAL A 48 7.73 4.41 -7.22
CA VAL A 48 7.85 3.11 -7.94
C VAL A 48 8.19 1.95 -7.02
N ALA A 49 9.02 2.16 -5.98
CA ALA A 49 9.37 1.10 -5.03
C ALA A 49 8.16 0.73 -4.16
N ILE A 50 7.33 1.71 -3.80
CA ILE A 50 6.09 1.49 -3.06
C ILE A 50 5.07 0.73 -3.93
N LEU A 51 4.95 1.11 -5.20
CA LEU A 51 4.10 0.39 -6.16
C LEU A 51 4.54 -1.06 -6.32
N GLN A 52 5.85 -1.31 -6.45
CA GLN A 52 6.40 -2.66 -6.52
C GLN A 52 6.09 -3.45 -5.24
N PHE A 53 6.30 -2.84 -4.06
CA PHE A 53 5.97 -3.46 -2.77
C PHE A 53 4.49 -3.82 -2.64
N ILE A 54 3.57 -2.88 -2.92
CA ILE A 54 2.12 -3.12 -2.87
C ILE A 54 1.73 -4.24 -3.84
N ASN A 55 2.33 -4.32 -5.02
CA ASN A 55 2.04 -5.38 -5.97
C ASN A 55 2.73 -6.72 -5.65
N GLY A 56 3.70 -6.71 -4.74
CA GLY A 56 4.50 -7.86 -4.34
C GLY A 56 3.84 -8.76 -3.29
N ALA A 57 4.43 -9.94 -3.11
CA ALA A 57 3.91 -10.99 -2.23
C ALA A 57 4.07 -10.67 -0.73
N SER A 58 5.03 -9.82 -0.34
CA SER A 58 5.30 -9.43 1.04
C SER A 58 4.36 -8.36 1.60
N SER A 59 3.55 -7.72 0.75
CA SER A 59 2.55 -6.75 1.20
C SER A 59 1.49 -7.41 2.09
N LYS A 60 1.31 -6.88 3.30
CA LYS A 60 0.29 -7.31 4.27
C LYS A 60 -0.69 -6.19 4.55
N ALA A 61 -1.88 -6.52 5.04
CA ALA A 61 -2.93 -5.55 5.38
C ALA A 61 -2.42 -4.40 6.26
N GLU A 62 -1.58 -4.71 7.25
CA GLU A 62 -0.92 -3.73 8.13
C GLU A 62 -0.05 -2.76 7.34
N THR A 63 0.93 -3.27 6.58
CA THR A 63 1.87 -2.45 5.78
C THR A 63 1.18 -1.64 4.69
N ILE A 64 0.15 -2.19 4.04
CA ILE A 64 -0.68 -1.46 3.08
C ILE A 64 -1.37 -0.29 3.77
N SER A 65 -1.90 -0.55 4.96
CA SER A 65 -2.56 0.49 5.75
C SER A 65 -1.56 1.56 6.21
N MET A 66 -0.30 1.21 6.52
CA MET A 66 0.77 2.17 6.82
C MET A 66 0.98 3.13 5.65
N ILE A 67 1.07 2.61 4.42
CA ILE A 67 1.22 3.43 3.22
C ILE A 67 -0.01 4.32 3.00
N ALA A 68 -1.21 3.74 3.15
CA ALA A 68 -2.47 4.43 2.93
C ALA A 68 -2.72 5.61 3.90
N ARG A 69 -2.22 5.51 5.14
CA ARG A 69 -2.31 6.57 6.16
C ARG A 69 -1.16 7.58 6.12
N HIS A 70 -0.06 7.27 5.43
CA HIS A 70 1.15 8.09 5.45
C HIS A 70 0.95 9.45 4.76
N PRO A 71 1.27 10.59 5.42
CA PRO A 71 0.95 11.93 4.90
C PRO A 71 1.58 12.23 3.52
N LYS A 72 2.83 11.79 3.30
CA LYS A 72 3.54 11.96 2.01
C LYS A 72 2.93 11.16 0.85
N TRP A 73 2.33 10.00 1.14
CA TRP A 73 1.99 8.99 0.13
C TRP A 73 0.49 8.85 -0.11
N LYS A 74 -0.35 9.14 0.90
CA LYS A 74 -1.81 8.98 0.85
C LYS A 74 -2.52 9.77 -0.24
N LEU A 75 -1.91 10.85 -0.74
CA LEU A 75 -2.48 11.71 -1.79
C LEU A 75 -2.09 11.26 -3.21
N ARG A 76 -1.19 10.28 -3.36
CA ARG A 76 -0.70 9.84 -4.68
C ARG A 76 -1.77 8.95 -5.36
N PRO A 77 -2.28 9.32 -6.55
CA PRO A 77 -3.39 8.60 -7.19
C PRO A 77 -3.00 7.18 -7.60
N ASN A 78 -1.77 6.98 -8.10
CA ASN A 78 -1.29 5.65 -8.49
C ASN A 78 -1.21 4.72 -7.28
N LEU A 79 -0.78 5.23 -6.12
CA LEU A 79 -0.72 4.45 -4.88
C LEU A 79 -2.12 4.07 -4.41
N ARG A 80 -3.09 5.00 -4.43
CA ARG A 80 -4.50 4.70 -4.10
C ARG A 80 -5.04 3.58 -5.00
N LEU A 81 -4.81 3.68 -6.31
CA LEU A 81 -5.27 2.65 -7.24
C LEU A 81 -4.59 1.30 -7.01
N ALA A 82 -3.27 1.30 -6.75
CA ALA A 82 -2.54 0.08 -6.43
C ALA A 82 -3.02 -0.57 -5.13
N ILE A 83 -3.27 0.24 -4.09
CA ILE A 83 -3.87 -0.21 -2.82
C ILE A 83 -5.23 -0.86 -3.11
N LEU A 84 -6.13 -0.20 -3.84
CA LEU A 84 -7.46 -0.76 -4.13
C LEU A 84 -7.42 -1.98 -5.06
N LYS A 85 -6.34 -2.22 -5.80
CA LYS A 85 -6.16 -3.43 -6.62
C LYS A 85 -5.58 -4.61 -5.83
N ASN A 86 -5.10 -4.40 -4.60
CA ASN A 86 -4.51 -5.45 -3.78
C ASN A 86 -5.58 -6.17 -2.94
N ARG A 87 -5.63 -7.51 -3.06
CA ARG A 87 -6.59 -8.37 -2.34
C ARG A 87 -6.51 -8.27 -0.82
N ARG A 88 -5.34 -7.91 -0.28
CA ARG A 88 -5.07 -7.81 1.16
C ARG A 88 -5.42 -6.44 1.72
N THR A 89 -5.91 -5.52 0.89
CA THR A 89 -6.31 -4.19 1.31
C THR A 89 -7.57 -4.26 2.17
N PRO A 90 -7.52 -3.74 3.41
CA PRO A 90 -8.69 -3.64 4.27
C PRO A 90 -9.83 -2.81 3.66
N SER A 91 -11.07 -3.22 3.92
CA SER A 91 -12.28 -2.58 3.39
C SER A 91 -12.40 -1.10 3.71
N ILE A 92 -11.88 -0.65 4.86
CA ILE A 92 -11.88 0.77 5.24
C ILE A 92 -11.24 1.67 4.19
N TRP A 93 -10.20 1.19 3.50
CA TRP A 93 -9.53 1.96 2.45
C TRP A 93 -10.35 2.06 1.18
N PHE A 94 -11.19 1.07 0.88
CA PHE A 94 -12.18 1.18 -0.19
C PHE A 94 -13.17 2.29 0.14
N THR A 95 -13.75 2.29 1.34
CA THR A 95 -14.69 3.33 1.77
C THR A 95 -14.09 4.74 1.72
N LEU A 96 -12.81 4.90 2.09
CA LEU A 96 -12.14 6.20 2.10
C LEU A 96 -11.69 6.67 0.72
N PHE A 97 -11.16 5.78 -0.13
CA PHE A 97 -10.54 6.17 -1.40
C PHE A 97 -11.49 6.11 -2.59
N LEU A 98 -12.48 5.21 -2.59
CA LEU A 98 -13.41 5.07 -3.70
C LEU A 98 -14.13 6.39 -4.03
N PRO A 99 -14.71 7.15 -3.07
CA PRO A 99 -15.40 8.41 -3.37
C PRO A 99 -14.52 9.47 -4.02
N GLN A 100 -13.21 9.40 -3.82
CA GLN A 100 -12.24 10.38 -4.35
C GLN A 100 -11.73 10.03 -5.76
N LEU A 101 -12.05 8.84 -6.28
CA LEU A 101 -11.61 8.39 -7.61
C LEU A 101 -12.58 8.81 -8.71
N ARG A 102 -12.07 8.94 -9.93
CA ARG A 102 -12.92 9.19 -11.10
C ARG A 102 -13.73 7.93 -11.41
N THR A 103 -14.96 8.11 -11.91
CA THR A 103 -15.85 6.98 -12.23
C THR A 103 -15.24 5.94 -13.18
N PRO A 104 -14.47 6.33 -14.23
CA PRO A 104 -13.76 5.35 -15.06
C PRO A 104 -12.76 4.50 -14.26
N ASP A 105 -12.02 5.09 -13.32
CA ASP A 105 -11.06 4.38 -12.48
C ASP A 105 -11.76 3.37 -11.55
N VAL A 106 -12.89 3.76 -10.97
CA VAL A 106 -13.72 2.87 -10.14
C VAL A 106 -14.26 1.69 -10.97
N ARG A 107 -14.72 1.94 -12.20
CA ARG A 107 -15.15 0.85 -13.12
C ARG A 107 -13.98 -0.08 -13.47
N ASN A 108 -12.80 0.49 -13.73
CA ASN A 108 -11.59 -0.28 -14.03
C ASN A 108 -11.16 -1.21 -12.87
N LEU A 109 -11.53 -0.90 -11.62
CA LEU A 109 -11.29 -1.81 -10.51
C LEU A 109 -12.07 -3.12 -10.65
N LEU A 110 -13.29 -3.11 -11.19
CA LEU A 110 -14.09 -4.33 -11.37
C LEU A 110 -13.48 -5.32 -12.38
N LEU A 111 -12.68 -4.82 -13.32
CA LEU A 111 -11.92 -5.63 -14.28
C LEU A 111 -10.72 -6.33 -13.62
N SER A 112 -10.33 -5.92 -12.42
CA SER A 112 -9.21 -6.53 -11.70
C SER A 112 -9.55 -7.95 -11.24
N ARG A 113 -8.81 -8.93 -11.76
CA ARG A 113 -8.87 -10.33 -11.32
C ARG A 113 -8.34 -10.55 -9.90
N ARG A 114 -7.68 -9.55 -9.30
CA ARG A 114 -7.08 -9.65 -7.97
C ARG A 114 -8.08 -9.39 -6.84
N LEU A 115 -9.21 -8.74 -7.12
CA LEU A 115 -10.22 -8.42 -6.11
C LEU A 115 -11.05 -9.64 -5.72
N ASN A 116 -11.26 -9.82 -4.42
CA ASN A 116 -12.19 -10.82 -3.91
C ASN A 116 -13.66 -10.33 -4.06
N PRO A 117 -14.66 -11.23 -3.91
CA PRO A 117 -16.06 -10.86 -4.09
C PRO A 117 -16.53 -9.72 -3.16
N ALA A 118 -16.08 -9.70 -1.90
CA ALA A 118 -16.44 -8.65 -0.95
C ALA A 118 -15.91 -7.27 -1.39
N GLN A 119 -14.68 -7.21 -1.89
CA GLN A 119 -14.10 -5.97 -2.42
C GLN A 119 -14.80 -5.52 -3.71
N LYS A 120 -15.16 -6.46 -4.60
CA LYS A 120 -15.95 -6.12 -5.79
C LYS A 120 -17.31 -5.54 -5.42
N LYS A 121 -17.97 -6.08 -4.38
CA LYS A 121 -19.23 -5.54 -3.85
C LYS A 121 -19.08 -4.08 -3.39
N LEU A 122 -18.01 -3.75 -2.65
CA LEU A 122 -17.74 -2.36 -2.24
C LEU A 122 -17.58 -1.42 -3.44
N VAL A 123 -16.90 -1.86 -4.50
CA VAL A 123 -16.73 -1.08 -5.74
C VAL A 123 -18.07 -0.91 -6.47
N GLN A 124 -18.90 -1.96 -6.53
CA GLN A 124 -20.23 -1.90 -7.13
C GLN A 124 -21.18 -0.98 -6.35
N ASP A 125 -21.15 -1.04 -5.02
CA ASP A 125 -21.96 -0.19 -4.15
C ASP A 125 -21.61 1.29 -4.34
N GLU A 126 -20.32 1.62 -4.47
CA GLU A 126 -19.90 2.97 -4.82
C GLU A 126 -20.43 3.42 -6.21
N LEU A 127 -20.33 2.57 -7.23
CA LEU A 127 -20.82 2.91 -8.57
C LEU A 127 -22.34 3.12 -8.59
N ARG A 128 -23.07 2.29 -7.84
CA ARG A 128 -24.51 2.45 -7.64
C ARG A 128 -24.83 3.79 -6.98
N LYS A 129 -24.13 4.12 -5.88
CA LYS A 129 -24.27 5.41 -5.19
C LYS A 129 -24.07 6.61 -6.12
N ARG A 130 -23.10 6.54 -7.03
CA ARG A 130 -22.86 7.60 -8.04
C ARG A 130 -23.94 7.70 -9.11
N GLY A 131 -24.55 6.59 -9.48
CA GLY A 131 -25.66 6.54 -10.44
C GLY A 131 -26.97 7.02 -9.84
N THR A 132 -27.20 6.78 -8.54
CA THR A 132 -28.39 7.25 -7.82
C THR A 132 -28.31 8.73 -7.43
N GLY A 133 -27.10 9.31 -7.37
CA GLY A 133 -26.88 10.73 -7.08
C GLY A 133 -26.76 11.63 -8.32
N ARG A 134 -27.26 11.18 -9.48
CA ARG A 134 -27.30 11.95 -10.73
C ARG A 134 -28.72 12.25 -11.15
#